data_AF-A0A1M6NE25-F1
#
_entry.id   AF-A0A1M6NE25-F1
#
_cell.length_a   1.000
_cell.length_b   1.000
_cell.length_c   1.000
_cell.angle_alpha   90.00
_cell.angle_beta   90.00
_cell.angle_gamma   90.00
#
_symmetry.space_group_name_H-M   'P 1'
#
loop_
_entity.id
_entity.type
_entity.pdbx_description
1 polymer ?
#
loop_
_entity_poly.entity_id
_entity_poly.type
_entity_poly.pdbx_seq_one_letter_code
_entity_poly.pdbx_strand_id
1 'polypeptide(L)'
;SIEMMIEKSKESYYETLRLSSIGWHDNENDYVPFIKYYLGVILAAYREFSSRMETIRNQGLTKSERVRYIFETRVGKISKSDIAKLCPDISITTIEKALAELVKTDYIIKVGGGRSTAYILNDKSKHD
;
A
#
# COMPACT_ATOMS: atom_id res chain seq x y z
N SER A 1 -6.49 -11.84 -11.20
CA SER A 1 -7.88 -11.36 -11.24
C SER A 1 -8.63 -11.97 -10.07
N ILE A 2 -9.71 -11.35 -9.62
CA ILE A 2 -10.52 -11.87 -8.50
C ILE A 2 -11.10 -13.24 -8.86
N GLU A 3 -11.54 -13.41 -10.10
CA GLU A 3 -12.09 -14.65 -10.67
C GLU A 3 -11.09 -15.81 -10.60
N MET A 4 -9.82 -15.53 -10.91
CA MET A 4 -8.73 -16.51 -10.82
C MET A 4 -8.50 -16.97 -9.37
N MET A 5 -8.64 -16.04 -8.41
CA MET A 5 -8.50 -16.39 -6.99
C MET A 5 -9.67 -17.25 -6.53
N ILE A 6 -10.90 -16.91 -6.95
CA ILE A 6 -12.09 -17.70 -6.67
C ILE A 6 -11.97 -19.11 -7.26
N GLU A 7 -11.51 -19.23 -8.51
CA GLU A 7 -11.30 -20.54 -9.16
C GLU A 7 -10.25 -21.38 -8.42
N LYS A 8 -9.14 -20.77 -7.98
CA LYS A 8 -8.10 -21.45 -7.19
C LYS A 8 -8.60 -21.89 -5.81
N SER A 9 -9.57 -21.19 -5.23
CA SER A 9 -10.20 -21.54 -3.96
C SER A 9 -11.66 -22.00 -4.11
N LYS A 10 -11.98 -22.66 -5.23
CA LYS A 10 -13.36 -23.05 -5.58
C LYS A 10 -14.04 -23.89 -4.51
N GLU A 11 -13.31 -24.77 -3.82
CA GLU A 11 -13.87 -25.60 -2.75
C GLU A 11 -14.33 -24.74 -1.56
N SER A 12 -13.50 -23.78 -1.12
CA SER A 12 -13.87 -22.83 -0.07
C SER A 12 -14.99 -21.89 -0.50
N TYR A 13 -15.03 -21.48 -1.77
CA TYR A 13 -16.14 -20.72 -2.33
C TYR A 13 -17.47 -21.47 -2.19
N TYR A 14 -17.53 -22.71 -2.70
CA TYR A 14 -18.77 -23.50 -2.66
C TYR A 14 -19.16 -23.89 -1.23
N GLU A 15 -18.19 -24.18 -0.36
CA GLU A 15 -18.49 -24.51 1.03
C GLU A 15 -19.07 -23.32 1.80
N THR A 16 -18.46 -22.13 1.66
CA THR A 16 -18.97 -20.93 2.35
C THR A 16 -20.30 -20.45 1.78
N LEU A 17 -20.52 -20.63 0.47
CA LEU A 17 -21.82 -20.38 -0.16
C LEU A 17 -22.89 -21.35 0.34
N ARG A 18 -22.57 -22.65 0.44
CA ARG A 18 -23.45 -23.68 0.99
C ARG A 18 -23.84 -23.34 2.42
N LEU A 19 -22.86 -23.08 3.30
CA LEU A 19 -23.11 -22.69 4.69
C LEU A 19 -24.00 -21.46 4.79
N SER A 20 -23.79 -20.48 3.90
CA SER A 20 -24.57 -19.24 3.89
C SER A 20 -25.97 -19.36 3.27
N SER A 21 -26.28 -20.51 2.68
CA SER A 21 -27.58 -20.80 2.05
C SER A 21 -28.46 -21.73 2.90
N ILE A 22 -27.91 -22.32 3.98
CA ILE A 22 -28.68 -23.14 4.92
C ILE A 22 -29.74 -22.25 5.57
N GLY A 23 -31.01 -22.69 5.56
CA GLY A 23 -32.11 -21.90 6.15
C GLY A 23 -32.58 -20.72 5.29
N TRP A 24 -32.17 -20.64 4.01
CA TRP A 24 -32.56 -19.53 3.12
C TRP A 24 -34.08 -19.36 2.97
N HIS A 25 -34.82 -20.48 2.81
CA HIS A 25 -36.26 -20.44 2.66
C HIS A 25 -36.99 -19.92 3.90
N ASP A 26 -36.39 -20.12 5.07
CA ASP A 26 -36.93 -19.72 6.37
C ASP A 26 -36.33 -18.40 6.87
N ASN A 27 -35.46 -17.76 6.07
CA ASN A 27 -34.74 -16.54 6.42
C ASN A 27 -33.88 -16.65 7.70
N GLU A 28 -33.40 -17.87 8.00
CA GLU A 28 -32.51 -18.18 9.13
C GLU A 28 -31.04 -18.31 8.71
N ASN A 29 -30.72 -17.96 7.47
CA ASN A 29 -29.40 -18.14 6.91
C ASN A 29 -28.38 -17.11 7.42
N ASP A 30 -27.14 -17.54 7.61
CA ASP A 30 -26.03 -16.70 8.05
C ASP A 30 -25.08 -16.40 6.89
N TYR A 31 -25.00 -15.13 6.46
CA TYR A 31 -24.10 -14.71 5.37
C TYR A 31 -22.63 -14.53 5.81
N VAL A 32 -22.34 -14.53 7.11
CA VAL A 32 -20.99 -14.29 7.65
C VAL A 32 -19.92 -15.19 7.03
N PRO A 33 -20.14 -16.51 6.79
CA PRO A 33 -19.15 -17.37 6.16
C PRO A 33 -18.75 -16.89 4.76
N PHE A 34 -19.72 -16.56 3.91
CA PHE A 34 -19.46 -16.12 2.54
C PHE A 34 -18.82 -14.72 2.50
N ILE A 35 -19.28 -13.79 3.34
CA ILE A 35 -18.69 -12.43 3.42
C ILE A 35 -17.23 -12.50 3.88
N LYS A 36 -16.90 -13.33 4.88
CA LYS A 36 -15.52 -13.53 5.32
C LYS A 36 -14.63 -14.07 4.21
N TYR A 37 -15.10 -15.08 3.48
CA TYR A 37 -14.39 -15.61 2.32
C TYR A 37 -14.14 -14.51 1.28
N TYR A 38 -15.18 -13.76 0.91
CA TYR A 38 -15.10 -12.75 -0.13
C TYR A 38 -14.15 -11.59 0.24
N LEU A 39 -14.18 -11.13 1.48
CA LEU A 39 -13.21 -10.14 1.99
C LEU A 39 -11.78 -10.69 1.98
N GLY A 40 -11.60 -11.98 2.25
CA GLY A 40 -10.31 -12.67 2.12
C GLY A 40 -9.79 -12.64 0.68
N VAL A 41 -10.66 -12.89 -0.31
CA VAL A 41 -10.33 -12.80 -1.74
C VAL A 41 -9.94 -11.37 -2.14
N ILE A 42 -10.70 -10.36 -1.72
CA ILE A 42 -10.37 -8.95 -1.98
C ILE A 42 -9.00 -8.60 -1.38
N LEU A 43 -8.74 -9.01 -0.13
CA LEU A 43 -7.47 -8.75 0.53
C LEU A 43 -6.30 -9.43 -0.20
N ALA A 44 -6.49 -10.68 -0.66
CA ALA A 44 -5.48 -11.39 -1.44
C ALA A 44 -5.22 -10.70 -2.78
N ALA A 45 -6.27 -10.25 -3.47
CA ALA A 45 -6.17 -9.50 -4.74
C ALA A 45 -5.39 -8.21 -4.54
N TYR A 46 -5.68 -7.47 -3.47
CA TYR A 46 -4.96 -6.26 -3.11
C TYR A 46 -3.47 -6.53 -2.84
N ARG A 47 -3.15 -7.60 -2.09
CA ARG A 47 -1.76 -7.98 -1.80
C ARG A 47 -1.00 -8.39 -3.05
N GLU A 48 -1.60 -9.19 -3.94
CA GLU A 48 -0.98 -9.59 -5.20
C GLU A 48 -0.73 -8.38 -6.11
N PHE A 49 -1.70 -7.45 -6.17
CA PHE A 49 -1.56 -6.20 -6.91
C PHE A 49 -0.45 -5.33 -6.32
N SER A 50 -0.45 -5.10 -5.01
CA SER A 50 0.58 -4.32 -4.32
C SER A 50 1.97 -4.92 -4.50
N SER A 51 2.12 -6.23 -4.36
CA SER A 51 3.40 -6.93 -4.57
C SER A 51 3.92 -6.80 -6.00
N ARG A 52 3.03 -6.88 -7.00
CA ARG A 52 3.40 -6.68 -8.41
C ARG A 52 3.75 -5.23 -8.70
N MET A 53 3.01 -4.27 -8.13
CA MET A 53 3.34 -2.84 -8.19
C MET A 53 4.73 -2.57 -7.59
N GLU A 54 5.02 -3.11 -6.41
CA GLU A 54 6.34 -2.97 -5.77
C GLU A 54 7.47 -3.61 -6.60
N THR A 55 7.22 -4.76 -7.23
CA THR A 55 8.21 -5.46 -8.07
C THR A 55 8.48 -4.70 -9.38
N ILE A 56 7.42 -4.25 -10.05
CA ILE A 56 7.52 -3.51 -11.33
C ILE A 56 8.14 -2.13 -11.11
N ARG A 57 7.86 -1.45 -9.98
CA ARG A 57 8.44 -0.12 -9.70
C ARG A 57 9.88 -0.14 -9.18
N ASN A 58 10.33 -1.22 -8.53
CA ASN A 58 11.73 -1.28 -8.09
C ASN A 58 12.74 -1.60 -9.22
N GLN A 59 12.30 -2.09 -10.38
CA GLN A 59 13.20 -2.42 -11.49
C GLN A 59 13.56 -1.24 -12.41
N GLY A 60 12.87 -0.09 -12.30
CA GLY A 60 13.09 1.06 -13.20
C GLY A 60 13.31 2.41 -12.52
N LEU A 61 13.12 2.52 -11.19
CA LEU A 61 13.25 3.79 -10.48
C LEU A 61 14.69 4.04 -10.02
N THR A 62 15.15 5.25 -10.24
CA THR A 62 16.38 5.77 -9.63
C THR A 62 16.24 5.82 -8.10
N LYS A 63 17.38 5.88 -7.41
CA LYS A 63 17.41 6.00 -5.94
C LYS A 63 16.61 7.21 -5.44
N SER A 64 16.63 8.33 -6.17
CA SER A 64 15.88 9.53 -5.82
C SER A 64 14.36 9.34 -5.96
N GLU A 65 13.92 8.65 -7.01
CA GLU A 65 12.49 8.36 -7.20
C GLU A 65 11.95 7.37 -6.17
N ARG A 66 12.78 6.42 -5.70
CA ARG A 66 12.40 5.56 -4.57
C ARG A 66 12.15 6.36 -3.29
N VAL A 67 12.91 7.43 -3.05
CA VAL A 67 12.66 8.35 -1.92
C VAL A 67 11.35 9.11 -2.11
N ARG A 68 11.06 9.61 -3.32
CA ARG A 68 9.78 10.27 -3.65
C ARG A 68 8.59 9.34 -3.39
N TYR A 69 8.68 8.09 -3.84
CA TYR A 69 7.61 7.12 -3.72
C TYR A 69 7.19 6.81 -2.26
N ILE A 70 8.12 6.90 -1.31
CA ILE A 70 7.80 6.70 0.11
C ILE A 70 6.73 7.70 0.59
N PHE A 71 6.72 8.91 0.03
CA PHE A 71 5.73 9.94 0.34
C PHE A 71 4.38 9.70 -0.33
N GLU A 72 4.33 8.97 -1.45
CA GLU A 72 3.07 8.61 -2.14
C GLU A 72 2.35 7.46 -1.43
N THR A 73 3.11 6.53 -0.85
CA THR A 73 2.54 5.35 -0.19
C THR A 73 2.18 5.54 1.26
N ARG A 74 2.95 6.37 1.97
CA ARG A 74 2.83 6.47 3.41
C ARG A 74 2.09 7.75 3.78
N VAL A 75 1.05 7.58 4.59
CA VAL A 75 0.35 8.72 5.20
C VAL A 75 1.10 9.16 6.45
N GLY A 76 1.35 10.47 6.56
CA GLY A 76 1.92 11.11 7.75
C GLY A 76 3.37 11.56 7.61
N LYS A 77 3.94 12.07 8.71
CA LYS A 77 5.31 12.59 8.75
C LYS A 77 6.34 11.46 8.75
N ILE A 78 7.43 11.66 8.01
CA ILE A 78 8.54 10.72 7.94
C ILE A 78 9.89 11.43 8.13
N SER A 79 10.78 10.84 8.93
CA SER A 79 12.12 11.39 9.15
C SER A 79 13.13 10.83 8.16
N LYS A 80 14.28 11.51 8.02
CA LYS A 80 15.42 11.00 7.26
C LYS A 80 15.88 9.61 7.72
N SER A 81 15.89 9.37 9.04
CA SER A 81 16.25 8.07 9.60
C SER A 81 15.24 6.96 9.26
N ASP A 82 13.97 7.30 9.11
CA ASP A 82 12.96 6.32 8.70
C ASP A 82 13.15 5.94 7.23
N ILE A 83 13.42 6.92 6.36
CA ILE A 83 13.75 6.67 4.95
C ILE A 83 14.99 5.78 4.83
N ALA A 84 16.03 6.04 5.63
CA ALA A 84 17.25 5.22 5.64
C ALA A 84 16.99 3.76 6.08
N LYS A 85 16.03 3.54 7.00
CA LYS A 85 15.60 2.18 7.39
C LYS A 85 14.80 1.49 6.29
N LEU A 86 13.98 2.24 5.55
CA LEU A 86 13.15 1.72 4.45
C LEU A 86 13.96 1.45 3.17
N CYS A 87 15.05 2.19 2.97
CA CYS A 87 15.93 2.07 1.81
C CYS A 87 17.39 1.92 2.24
N PRO A 88 17.77 0.75 2.81
CA PRO A 88 19.11 0.53 3.33
C PRO A 88 20.21 0.54 2.25
N ASP A 89 19.83 0.38 0.98
CA ASP A 89 20.73 0.38 -0.18
C ASP A 89 21.00 1.79 -0.76
N ILE A 90 20.36 2.82 -0.20
CA ILE A 90 20.51 4.22 -0.61
C ILE A 90 21.36 4.96 0.42
N SER A 91 22.42 5.63 -0.04
CA SER A 91 23.27 6.43 0.85
C SER A 91 22.49 7.60 1.44
N ILE A 92 22.83 7.99 2.67
CA ILE A 92 22.24 9.17 3.34
C ILE A 92 22.39 10.43 2.47
N THR A 93 23.53 10.59 1.81
CA THR A 93 23.78 11.71 0.89
C THR A 93 22.83 11.73 -0.31
N THR A 94 22.43 10.56 -0.82
CA THR A 94 21.45 10.46 -1.92
C THR A 94 20.05 10.79 -1.41
N ILE A 95 19.68 10.32 -0.21
CA ILE A 95 18.42 10.66 0.46
C ILE A 95 18.32 12.18 0.67
N GLU A 96 19.38 12.82 1.14
CA GLU A 96 19.42 14.27 1.35
C GLU A 96 19.25 15.07 0.06
N LYS A 97 19.91 14.64 -1.03
CA LYS A 97 19.74 15.26 -2.35
C LYS A 97 18.29 15.14 -2.85
N ALA A 98 17.71 13.95 -2.75
CA ALA A 98 16.32 13.72 -3.15
C ALA A 98 15.34 14.55 -2.31
N LEU A 99 15.51 14.60 -0.98
CA LEU A 99 14.69 15.42 -0.10
C LEU A 99 14.83 16.92 -0.42
N ALA A 100 16.03 17.41 -0.71
CA ALA A 100 16.26 18.80 -1.08
C ALA A 100 15.55 19.15 -2.39
N GLU A 101 15.60 18.26 -3.37
CA GLU A 101 14.88 18.41 -4.64
C GLU A 101 13.36 18.43 -4.44
N LEU A 102 12.82 17.48 -3.68
CA LEU A 102 11.38 17.39 -3.42
C LEU A 102 10.82 18.58 -2.62
N VAL A 103 11.63 19.15 -1.72
CA VAL A 103 11.27 20.41 -1.04
C VAL A 103 11.33 21.57 -2.02
N LYS A 104 12.33 21.61 -2.91
CA LYS A 104 12.48 22.67 -3.92
C LYS A 104 11.32 22.69 -4.91
N THR A 105 10.79 21.52 -5.27
CA THR A 105 9.62 21.39 -6.16
C THR A 105 8.28 21.52 -5.42
N ASP A 106 8.29 21.88 -4.14
CA ASP A 106 7.11 21.98 -3.26
C ASP A 106 6.30 20.67 -3.18
N TYR A 107 6.90 19.53 -3.51
CA TYR A 107 6.25 18.21 -3.45
C TYR A 107 6.14 17.70 -2.01
N ILE A 108 7.11 18.05 -1.16
CA ILE A 108 7.07 17.78 0.28
C ILE A 108 7.35 19.05 1.09
N ILE A 109 6.77 19.10 2.29
CA ILE A 109 6.98 20.19 3.24
C ILE A 109 7.84 19.66 4.39
N LYS A 110 8.87 20.42 4.75
CA LYS A 110 9.70 20.16 5.93
C LYS A 110 8.96 20.61 7.19
N VAL A 111 8.84 19.72 8.16
CA VAL A 111 8.17 19.97 9.44
C VAL A 111 9.10 19.64 10.62
N GLY A 112 8.98 20.39 11.71
CA GLY A 112 9.88 20.28 12.87
C GLY A 112 11.24 20.96 12.67
N GLY A 113 12.18 20.76 13.59
CA GLY A 113 13.47 21.45 13.59
C GLY A 113 14.60 20.65 14.25
N GLY A 114 15.82 20.79 13.73
CA GLY A 114 17.00 20.09 14.26
C GLY A 114 16.83 18.56 14.24
N ARG A 115 16.95 17.92 15.40
CA ARG A 115 16.81 16.46 15.56
C ARG A 115 15.40 15.93 15.31
N SER A 116 14.36 16.77 15.36
CA SER A 116 12.97 16.38 15.11
C SER A 116 12.50 16.68 13.68
N THR A 117 13.44 16.98 12.77
CA THR A 117 13.12 17.23 11.36
C THR A 117 12.44 16.02 10.73
N ALA A 118 11.25 16.24 10.18
CA ALA A 118 10.50 15.29 9.38
C ALA A 118 9.93 15.99 8.13
N TYR A 119 9.33 15.20 7.26
CA TYR A 119 8.78 15.66 5.99
C TYR A 119 7.38 15.08 5.83
N ILE A 120 6.48 15.87 5.25
CA ILE A 120 5.12 15.46 4.90
C ILE A 120 4.88 15.74 3.41
N LEU A 121 4.03 14.95 2.76
CA LEU A 121 3.56 15.25 1.41
C LEU A 121 2.79 16.57 1.42
N ASN A 122 3.03 17.42 0.42
CA ASN A 122 2.25 18.65 0.26
C ASN A 122 0.86 18.29 -0.30
N ASP A 123 -0.22 18.71 0.36
CA ASP A 123 -1.58 18.38 -0.10
C ASP A 123 -1.93 19.09 -1.42
N LYS A 124 -1.19 20.16 -1.78
CA LYS A 124 -1.31 20.86 -3.06
C LYS A 124 -0.75 20.05 -4.24
N SER A 125 0.16 19.11 -4.02
CA SER A 125 0.81 18.34 -5.10
C SER A 125 0.02 17.11 -5.54
N LYS A 126 -1.23 16.94 -5.06
CA LYS A 126 -2.14 15.85 -5.49
C LYS A 126 -3.03 16.23 -6.71
N HIS A 127 -2.95 17.47 -7.17
CA HIS A 127 -3.85 18.02 -8.20
C HIS A 127 -3.17 18.33 -9.55
N ASP A 128 -1.89 17.98 -9.71
CA ASP A 128 -1.17 17.96 -11.00
C ASP A 128 -0.82 16.51 -11.38
#